data_AF-A0A2V8UCU4-F1
#
_entry.id   AF-A0A2V8UCU4-F1
#
_cell.length_a   1.000
_cell.length_b   1.000
_cell.length_c   1.000
_cell.angle_alpha   90.00
_cell.angle_beta   90.00
_cell.angle_gamma   90.00
#
_symmetry.space_group_name_H-M   'P 1'
#
loop_
_entity.id
_entity.type
_entity.pdbx_description
1 polymer ?
#
loop_
_entity_poly.entity_id
_entity_poly.type
_entity_poly.pdbx_seq_one_letter_code
_entity_poly.pdbx_strand_id
1 'polypeptide(L)'
;MLLRTHPDLEVIVSWPREAHLEQVLRETDPDVLVLDVDEYDSANQQTLGFISRLADVVPTIVLTTSPSAAWMSRALQGRIRGLLPHGISGDELASALRAVASGLVVLTPELG
;
A
#
# COMPACT_ATOMS: atom_id res chain seq x y z
N MET A 1 8.88 7.98 -11.94
CA MET A 1 7.77 7.32 -12.68
C MET A 1 8.13 5.88 -12.95
N LEU A 2 7.84 5.00 -11.99
CA LEU A 2 8.26 3.60 -12.01
C LEU A 2 7.30 2.68 -12.78
N LEU A 3 6.05 3.11 -13.00
CA LEU A 3 5.00 2.27 -13.61
C LEU A 3 4.72 2.53 -15.10
N ARG A 4 5.36 3.54 -15.74
CA ARG A 4 5.08 3.89 -17.15
C ARG A 4 5.35 2.76 -18.15
N THR A 5 6.19 1.81 -17.78
CA THR A 5 6.57 0.66 -18.61
C THR A 5 5.54 -0.46 -18.59
N HIS A 6 4.51 -0.38 -17.74
CA HIS A 6 3.45 -1.37 -17.59
C HIS A 6 2.13 -0.82 -18.14
N PRO A 7 1.75 -1.13 -19.39
CA PRO A 7 0.57 -0.56 -20.02
C PRO A 7 -0.76 -1.03 -19.41
N ASP A 8 -0.72 -2.10 -18.62
CA ASP A 8 -1.85 -2.66 -17.88
C ASP A 8 -2.10 -1.97 -16.53
N LEU A 9 -1.21 -1.08 -16.09
CA LEU A 9 -1.32 -0.37 -14.83
C LEU A 9 -1.48 1.13 -15.09
N GLU A 10 -2.54 1.70 -14.53
CA GLU A 10 -2.82 3.14 -14.61
C GLU A 10 -2.83 3.76 -13.20
N VAL A 11 -2.17 4.89 -13.04
CA VAL A 11 -2.27 5.69 -11.82
C VAL A 11 -3.43 6.65 -11.99
N ILE A 12 -4.62 6.23 -11.55
CA ILE A 12 -5.86 7.02 -11.67
C ILE A 12 -5.94 8.15 -10.63
N VAL A 13 -5.24 8.03 -9.52
CA VAL A 13 -5.15 9.03 -8.44
C VAL A 13 -3.74 9.05 -7.86
N SER A 14 -3.20 10.25 -7.60
CA SER A 14 -1.99 10.45 -6.79
C SER A 14 -2.26 11.57 -5.80
N TRP A 15 -2.01 11.32 -4.50
CA TRP A 15 -2.49 12.19 -3.44
C TRP A 15 -1.39 12.48 -2.40
N PRO A 16 -0.99 13.75 -2.18
CA PRO A 16 0.20 14.06 -1.37
C PRO A 16 -0.04 14.29 0.15
N ARG A 17 -1.27 14.51 0.66
CA ARG A 17 -1.58 14.58 2.11
C ARG A 17 -3.09 14.77 2.43
N GLU A 18 -3.57 14.29 3.57
CA GLU A 18 -5.00 14.00 3.80
C GLU A 18 -5.97 15.14 4.15
N ALA A 19 -7.05 15.21 3.35
CA ALA A 19 -8.45 15.13 3.79
C ALA A 19 -9.27 14.43 2.68
N HIS A 20 -10.25 13.59 3.03
CA HIS A 20 -11.22 12.91 2.13
C HIS A 20 -10.76 11.69 1.29
N LEU A 21 -9.65 11.03 1.62
CA LEU A 21 -9.17 9.86 0.84
C LEU A 21 -10.22 8.74 0.71
N GLU A 22 -10.98 8.42 1.77
CA GLU A 22 -12.07 7.44 1.71
C GLU A 22 -13.19 7.80 0.71
N GLN A 23 -13.43 9.09 0.46
CA GLN A 23 -14.40 9.51 -0.55
C GLN A 23 -13.82 9.33 -1.94
N VAL A 24 -12.56 9.75 -2.15
CA VAL A 24 -11.87 9.60 -3.44
C VAL A 24 -11.79 8.12 -3.85
N LEU A 25 -11.46 7.22 -2.92
CA LEU A 25 -11.41 5.78 -3.20
C LEU A 25 -12.78 5.24 -3.64
N ARG A 26 -13.87 5.70 -3.02
CA ARG A 26 -15.23 5.28 -3.42
C ARG A 26 -15.68 5.86 -4.76
N GLU A 27 -15.22 7.05 -5.11
CA GLU A 27 -15.57 7.71 -6.38
C GLU A 27 -14.75 7.19 -7.56
N THR A 28 -13.51 6.77 -7.31
CA THR A 28 -12.56 6.34 -8.35
C THR A 28 -12.40 4.84 -8.48
N ASP A 29 -12.86 4.07 -7.48
CA ASP A 29 -12.90 2.60 -7.46
C ASP A 29 -11.59 1.92 -7.93
N PRO A 30 -10.43 2.23 -7.30
CA PRO A 30 -9.16 1.63 -7.67
C PRO A 30 -9.10 0.14 -7.30
N ASP A 31 -8.42 -0.66 -8.13
CA ASP A 31 -8.17 -2.08 -7.84
C ASP A 31 -7.22 -2.29 -6.65
N VAL A 32 -6.22 -1.41 -6.52
CA VAL A 32 -5.19 -1.48 -5.48
C VAL A 32 -4.76 -0.07 -5.06
N LEU A 33 -4.59 0.12 -3.75
CA LEU A 33 -4.01 1.32 -3.16
C LEU A 33 -2.55 1.06 -2.75
N VAL A 34 -1.65 1.97 -3.09
CA VAL A 34 -0.25 1.97 -2.59
C VAL A 34 -0.05 3.18 -1.69
N LEU A 35 0.45 2.94 -0.48
CA LEU A 35 0.74 3.98 0.50
C LEU A 35 2.19 3.90 0.95
N ASP A 36 2.87 5.03 0.94
CA ASP A 36 4.12 5.18 1.69
C ASP A 36 3.79 5.48 3.15
N VAL A 37 4.16 4.57 4.05
CA VAL A 37 3.87 4.75 5.48
C VAL A 37 4.96 5.52 6.22
N ASP A 38 6.17 5.61 5.68
CA ASP A 38 7.25 6.35 6.33
C ASP A 38 6.99 7.87 6.23
N GLU A 39 6.39 8.32 5.12
CA GLU A 39 5.89 9.69 4.98
C GLU A 39 4.68 10.00 5.88
N TYR A 40 3.99 8.95 6.35
CA TYR A 40 2.72 9.03 7.08
C TYR A 40 2.82 8.77 8.59
N ASP A 41 3.83 8.03 9.06
CA ASP A 41 3.97 7.57 10.45
C ASP A 41 5.00 8.39 11.25
N SER A 42 5.33 9.60 10.80
CA SER A 42 6.41 10.41 11.39
C SER A 42 6.19 10.88 12.84
N ALA A 43 5.16 10.41 13.57
CA ALA A 43 5.01 10.76 14.98
C ALA A 43 4.14 9.86 15.90
N ASN A 44 3.09 9.15 15.43
CA ASN A 44 1.98 8.84 16.37
C ASN A 44 1.34 7.44 16.37
N GLN A 45 1.79 6.43 15.62
CA GLN A 45 1.20 5.07 15.65
C GLN A 45 -0.31 4.98 15.31
N GLN A 46 -0.98 6.10 15.03
CA GLN A 46 -2.40 6.17 14.64
C GLN A 46 -2.60 5.83 13.16
N THR A 47 -1.52 5.82 12.39
CA THR A 47 -1.50 5.61 10.94
C THR A 47 -1.99 4.21 10.56
N LEU A 48 -1.63 3.17 11.32
CA LEU A 48 -2.09 1.80 11.04
C LEU A 48 -3.62 1.63 11.14
N GLY A 49 -4.25 2.26 12.13
CA GLY A 49 -5.71 2.21 12.29
C GLY A 49 -6.44 2.91 11.14
N PHE A 50 -5.87 3.99 10.63
CA PHE A 50 -6.38 4.67 9.45
C PHE A 50 -6.17 3.83 8.18
N ILE A 51 -4.97 3.32 7.94
CA ILE A 51 -4.67 2.45 6.79
C ILE A 51 -5.55 1.21 6.78
N SER A 52 -5.79 0.61 7.95
CA SER A 52 -6.68 -0.56 8.06
C SER A 52 -8.11 -0.25 7.63
N ARG A 53 -8.63 0.95 7.91
CA ARG A 53 -9.94 1.38 7.38
C ARG A 53 -9.94 1.53 5.87
N LEU A 54 -8.84 2.00 5.27
CA LEU A 54 -8.71 2.05 3.81
C LEU A 54 -8.62 0.64 3.22
N ALA A 55 -7.90 -0.26 3.89
CA ALA A 55 -7.74 -1.66 3.50
C ALA A 55 -9.07 -2.45 3.52
N ASP A 56 -10.09 -1.95 4.22
CA ASP A 56 -11.45 -2.49 4.19
C ASP A 56 -12.24 -2.08 2.95
N VAL A 57 -11.83 -0.99 2.29
CA VAL A 57 -12.47 -0.46 1.08
C VAL A 57 -11.75 -0.97 -0.17
N VAL A 58 -10.42 -0.95 -0.17
CA VAL A 58 -9.58 -1.29 -1.32
C VAL A 58 -8.39 -2.17 -0.88
N PRO A 59 -8.02 -3.21 -1.66
CA PRO A 59 -6.79 -3.94 -1.44
C PRO A 59 -5.58 -2.99 -1.33
N THR A 60 -4.88 -3.05 -0.19
CA THR A 60 -3.85 -2.05 0.14
C THR A 60 -2.47 -2.67 0.26
N ILE A 61 -1.49 -2.04 -0.39
CA ILE A 61 -0.06 -2.29 -0.28
C ILE A 61 0.58 -1.11 0.45
N VAL A 62 1.46 -1.41 1.40
CA VAL A 62 2.27 -0.39 2.07
C VAL A 62 3.74 -0.51 1.68
N LEU A 63 4.36 0.63 1.42
CA LEU A 63 5.80 0.81 1.23
C LEU A 63 6.40 1.33 2.54
N THR A 64 7.44 0.66 3.03
CA THR A 64 8.14 1.04 4.27
C THR A 64 9.62 0.71 4.17
N THR A 65 10.47 1.45 4.87
CA THR A 65 11.93 1.29 4.84
C THR A 65 12.39 0.26 5.88
N SER A 66 11.83 0.28 7.10
CA SER A 66 12.28 -0.55 8.22
C SER A 66 11.15 -0.85 9.21
N PRO A 67 10.19 -1.72 8.87
CA PRO A 67 9.10 -2.04 9.78
C PRO A 67 9.63 -2.94 10.91
N SER A 68 9.25 -2.64 12.15
CA SER A 68 9.48 -3.58 13.25
C SER A 68 8.58 -4.81 13.09
N ALA A 69 9.01 -5.99 13.57
CA ALA A 69 8.20 -7.21 13.53
C ALA A 69 6.80 -7.03 14.18
N ALA A 70 6.73 -6.23 15.27
CA ALA A 70 5.47 -5.90 15.92
C ALA A 70 4.55 -5.05 15.02
N TRP A 71 5.11 -4.12 14.27
CA TRP A 71 4.38 -3.31 13.30
C TRP A 71 3.89 -4.16 12.13
N MET A 72 4.75 -5.03 11.58
CA MET A 72 4.36 -5.96 10.49
C MET A 72 3.20 -6.86 10.89
N SER A 73 3.26 -7.44 12.10
CA SER A 73 2.20 -8.29 12.63
C SER A 73 0.87 -7.52 12.72
N ARG A 74 0.90 -6.28 13.22
CA ARG A 74 -0.29 -5.42 13.28
C ARG A 74 -0.79 -5.00 11.90
N ALA A 75 0.09 -4.72 10.96
CA ALA A 75 -0.27 -4.38 9.59
C ALA A 75 -1.04 -5.52 8.91
N LEU A 76 -0.55 -6.76 9.04
CA LEU A 76 -1.21 -7.95 8.52
C LEU A 76 -2.57 -8.20 9.19
N GLN A 77 -2.66 -8.02 10.51
CA GLN A 77 -3.93 -8.08 11.22
C GLN A 77 -4.92 -6.99 10.77
N GLY A 78 -4.40 -5.83 10.35
CA GLY A 78 -5.15 -4.71 9.79
C GLY A 78 -5.61 -4.90 8.34
N ARG A 79 -5.57 -6.13 7.81
CA ARG A 79 -5.99 -6.52 6.44
C ARG A 79 -5.14 -5.98 5.30
N ILE A 80 -3.98 -5.38 5.57
CA ILE A 80 -3.02 -4.99 4.53
C ILE A 80 -2.62 -6.24 3.72
N ARG A 81 -2.62 -6.11 2.40
CA ARG A 81 -2.38 -7.20 1.44
C ARG A 81 -0.99 -7.18 0.83
N GLY A 82 -0.25 -6.07 0.96
CA GLY A 82 1.12 -5.99 0.50
C GLY A 82 2.02 -5.30 1.52
N LEU A 83 3.18 -5.88 1.77
CA LEU A 83 4.24 -5.27 2.56
C LEU A 83 5.54 -5.28 1.76
N LEU A 84 5.96 -4.11 1.28
CA LEU A 84 7.08 -3.98 0.35
C LEU A 84 8.09 -2.94 0.85
N PRO A 85 9.39 -3.10 0.54
CA PRO A 85 10.39 -2.09 0.83
C PRO A 85 10.24 -0.87 -0.09
N HIS A 86 10.58 0.33 0.39
CA HIS A 86 10.57 1.55 -0.45
C HIS A 86 11.58 1.49 -1.63
N GLY A 87 12.58 0.61 -1.55
CA GLY A 87 13.57 0.37 -2.61
C GLY A 87 13.13 -0.58 -3.72
N ILE A 88 11.89 -1.07 -3.70
CA ILE A 88 11.38 -2.04 -4.68
C ILE A 88 11.47 -1.50 -6.12
N SER A 89 11.85 -2.36 -7.07
CA SER A 89 11.89 -1.97 -8.47
C SER A 89 10.48 -1.77 -9.06
N GLY A 90 10.39 -1.05 -10.18
CA GLY A 90 9.12 -0.84 -10.88
C GLY A 90 8.44 -2.15 -11.32
N ASP A 91 9.23 -3.10 -11.82
CA ASP A 91 8.73 -4.41 -12.29
C ASP A 91 8.23 -5.28 -11.12
N GLU A 92 8.92 -5.26 -9.99
CA GLU A 92 8.51 -5.97 -8.77
C GLU A 92 7.26 -5.34 -8.16
N LEU A 93 7.17 -4.01 -8.12
CA LEU A 93 5.97 -3.31 -7.68
C LEU A 93 4.78 -3.64 -8.59
N ALA A 94 4.97 -3.63 -9.91
CA ALA A 94 3.93 -4.01 -10.87
C ALA A 94 3.45 -5.45 -10.66
N SER A 95 4.37 -6.38 -10.38
CA SER A 95 4.04 -7.76 -10.09
C SER A 95 3.25 -7.89 -8.78
N ALA A 96 3.64 -7.16 -7.74
CA ALA A 96 2.93 -7.13 -6.46
C ALA A 96 1.52 -6.55 -6.61
N LEU A 97 1.36 -5.46 -7.38
CA LEU A 97 0.07 -4.86 -7.70
C LEU A 97 -0.87 -5.87 -8.36
N ARG A 98 -0.42 -6.57 -9.40
CA ARG A 98 -1.22 -7.61 -10.07
C ARG A 98 -1.64 -8.73 -9.12
N ALA A 99 -0.71 -9.21 -8.29
CA ALA A 99 -1.00 -10.26 -7.33
C ALA A 99 -2.06 -9.82 -6.32
N VAL A 100 -1.94 -8.62 -5.76
CA VAL A 100 -2.92 -8.07 -4.81
C VAL A 100 -4.28 -7.82 -5.46
N ALA A 101 -4.31 -7.28 -6.69
CA ALA A 101 -5.54 -7.13 -7.46
C ALA A 101 -6.25 -8.48 -7.69
N SER A 102 -5.50 -9.58 -7.83
CA SER A 102 -6.04 -10.94 -7.92
C SER A 102 -6.47 -11.56 -6.58
N GLY A 103 -6.37 -10.81 -5.47
CA GLY A 103 -6.76 -11.25 -4.13
C GLY A 103 -5.66 -11.95 -3.32
N LEU A 104 -4.40 -11.90 -3.78
CA LEU A 104 -3.27 -12.50 -3.07
C LEU A 104 -2.68 -11.55 -2.01
N VAL A 105 -1.92 -12.12 -1.08
CA VAL A 105 -1.10 -11.38 -0.12
C VAL A 105 0.36 -11.46 -0.56
N VAL A 106 1.04 -10.32 -0.66
CA VAL A 106 2.44 -10.22 -1.07
C VAL A 106 3.28 -9.72 0.09
N LEU A 107 4.25 -10.53 0.52
CA LEU A 107 5.23 -10.17 1.53
C LEU A 107 6.61 -10.36 0.94
N THR A 108 7.44 -9.31 1.01
CA THR A 108 8.82 -9.40 0.51
C THR A 108 9.71 -10.05 1.58
N PRO A 109 10.54 -11.06 1.25
CA PRO A 109 11.37 -11.79 2.21
C PRO A 109 12.37 -10.93 2.97
N GLU A 110 12.74 -9.77 2.41
CA GLU A 110 13.70 -8.82 2.95
C GLU A 110 13.26 -8.18 4.27
N LEU A 111 12.00 -8.38 4.66
CA LEU A 111 11.40 -7.87 5.89
C LEU A 111 11.33 -8.95 7.00
N GLY A 112 11.91 -10.14 6.78
CA GLY A 112 11.92 -11.27 7.72
C GLY A 112 13.23 -11.53 8.43
#